data_AF-A0A949ACG9-F1
#
_entry.id   AF-A0A949ACG9-F1
#
_cell.length_a   1.000
_cell.length_b   1.000
_cell.length_c   1.000
_cell.angle_alpha   90.00
_cell.angle_beta   90.00
_cell.angle_gamma   90.00
#
_symmetry.space_group_name_H-M   'P 1'
#
loop_
_entity.id
_entity.type
_entity.pdbx_description
1 polymer ?
#
loop_
_entity_poly.entity_id
_entity_poly.type
_entity_poly.pdbx_seq_one_letter_code
_entity_poly.pdbx_strand_id
1 'polypeptide(L)'
;MELPVHQRIYFILLILLAVLSAAATTPVTIPDDRGFDPTGIWYGQHGPLALMRAGDTLSFSYSAVFGATAHICDGIGVAGFVGNGKWEYVDEQGTVTFTTKDGKVTMQTSAGIASFCGANWPGDTFTKDSWKPAFRCQVTEPKAHFFVVGALPSAQRQGFVVKGDWVEAVGLVNESSAAWLLTRFVGKTRTTAGLLERDALECHEE
;
A
#
# COMPACT_ATOMS: atom_id res chain seq x y z
N MET A 1 24.35 -62.98 13.10
CA MET A 1 22.98 -63.23 13.57
C MET A 1 22.05 -62.67 12.51
N GLU A 2 21.67 -63.49 11.54
CA GLU A 2 20.88 -63.06 10.38
C GLU A 2 19.40 -62.99 10.76
N LEU A 3 18.78 -61.83 10.56
CA LEU A 3 17.34 -61.65 10.80
C LEU A 3 16.53 -62.49 9.78
N PRO A 4 15.47 -63.19 10.22
CA PRO A 4 14.64 -64.02 9.36
C PRO A 4 13.96 -63.20 8.25
N VAL A 5 13.86 -63.78 7.05
CA VAL A 5 13.41 -63.12 5.80
C VAL A 5 12.06 -62.41 5.96
N HIS A 6 11.13 -62.95 6.76
CA HIS A 6 9.84 -62.33 7.02
C HIS A 6 9.91 -61.01 7.79
N GLN A 7 10.92 -60.83 8.65
CA GLN A 7 11.10 -59.63 9.46
C GLN A 7 11.67 -58.46 8.64
N ARG A 8 12.44 -58.75 7.57
CA ARG A 8 12.91 -57.74 6.60
C ARG A 8 11.77 -57.21 5.71
N ILE A 9 10.84 -58.09 5.32
CA ILE A 9 9.68 -57.70 4.48
C ILE A 9 8.73 -56.78 5.25
N TYR A 10 8.46 -57.07 6.52
CA TYR A 10 7.63 -56.20 7.36
C TYR A 10 8.26 -54.81 7.58
N PHE A 11 9.58 -54.74 7.76
CA PHE A 11 10.29 -53.47 7.93
C PHE A 11 10.23 -52.59 6.67
N ILE A 12 10.36 -53.20 5.48
CA ILE A 12 10.25 -52.48 4.20
C ILE A 12 8.80 -52.01 3.96
N LEU A 13 7.80 -52.84 4.30
CA LEU A 13 6.39 -52.45 4.19
C LEU A 13 6.01 -51.29 5.12
N LEU A 14 6.55 -51.27 6.35
CA LEU A 14 6.35 -50.19 7.33
C LEU A 14 6.97 -48.87 6.90
N ILE A 15 8.14 -48.89 6.25
CA ILE A 15 8.77 -47.68 5.71
C ILE A 15 7.99 -47.16 4.49
N LEU A 16 7.49 -48.05 3.62
CA LEU A 16 6.65 -47.65 2.48
C LEU A 16 5.29 -47.05 2.91
N LEU A 17 4.66 -47.55 3.98
CA LEU A 17 3.45 -46.92 4.53
C LEU A 17 3.72 -45.55 5.19
N ALA A 18 4.90 -45.35 5.78
CA ALA A 18 5.27 -44.08 6.39
C ALA A 18 5.54 -42.96 5.36
N VAL A 19 6.01 -43.31 4.17
CA VAL A 19 6.28 -42.32 3.09
C VAL A 19 5.00 -41.90 2.36
N LEU A 20 3.94 -42.70 2.36
CA LEU A 20 2.66 -42.36 1.73
C LEU A 20 1.75 -41.44 2.57
N SER A 21 2.10 -41.16 3.82
CA SER A 21 1.26 -40.35 4.73
C SER A 21 1.69 -38.88 4.84
N ALA A 22 2.66 -38.43 4.04
CA ALA A 22 2.96 -37.01 3.88
C ALA A 22 1.88 -36.36 3.01
N ALA A 23 0.67 -36.21 3.56
CA ALA A 23 -0.35 -35.36 2.98
C ALA A 23 0.26 -33.97 2.83
N ALA A 24 0.47 -33.55 1.58
CA ALA A 24 0.85 -32.20 1.25
C ALA A 24 -0.26 -31.28 1.78
N THR A 25 -0.05 -30.69 2.96
CA THR A 25 -0.87 -29.58 3.43
C THR A 25 -0.60 -28.44 2.47
N THR A 26 -1.50 -28.26 1.49
CA THR A 26 -1.54 -27.03 0.72
C THR A 26 -1.69 -25.90 1.73
N PRO A 27 -0.79 -24.89 1.73
CA PRO A 27 -0.94 -23.76 2.61
C PRO A 27 -2.31 -23.15 2.32
N VAL A 28 -3.16 -23.08 3.34
CA VAL A 28 -4.43 -22.36 3.27
C VAL A 28 -4.04 -20.89 3.08
N THR A 29 -4.10 -20.42 1.84
CA THR A 29 -3.98 -19.00 1.55
C THR A 29 -5.25 -18.34 2.09
N ILE A 30 -5.16 -17.80 3.30
CA ILE A 30 -6.23 -16.96 3.87
C ILE A 30 -6.43 -15.82 2.87
N PRO A 31 -7.66 -15.62 2.34
CA PRO A 31 -7.93 -14.52 1.44
C PRO A 31 -7.54 -13.19 2.10
N ASP A 32 -6.76 -12.38 1.40
CA ASP A 32 -6.40 -11.05 1.86
C ASP A 32 -7.66 -10.16 1.87
N ASP A 33 -8.20 -9.91 3.06
CA ASP A 33 -9.46 -9.17 3.24
C ASP A 33 -9.28 -7.65 3.09
N ARG A 34 -8.05 -7.19 2.85
CA ARG A 34 -7.68 -5.79 2.60
C ARG A 34 -8.20 -5.21 1.28
N GLY A 35 -8.89 -6.02 0.48
CA GLY A 35 -9.35 -5.63 -0.85
C GLY A 35 -8.22 -5.63 -1.87
N PHE A 36 -8.47 -5.03 -3.04
CA PHE A 36 -7.43 -4.96 -4.08
C PHE A 36 -6.31 -3.98 -3.68
N ASP A 37 -5.11 -4.13 -4.25
CA ASP A 37 -4.03 -3.15 -4.08
C ASP A 37 -4.33 -1.90 -4.92
N PRO A 38 -4.65 -0.74 -4.31
CA PRO A 38 -5.04 0.46 -5.03
C PRO A 38 -3.84 1.32 -5.45
N THR A 39 -2.60 0.82 -5.34
CA THR A 39 -1.39 1.61 -5.58
C THR A 39 -1.39 2.26 -6.98
N GLY A 40 -1.17 3.56 -7.04
CA GLY A 40 -1.24 4.36 -8.26
C GLY A 40 -1.94 5.71 -8.04
N ILE A 41 -2.25 6.40 -9.13
CA ILE A 41 -3.01 7.66 -9.13
C ILE A 41 -4.40 7.37 -9.68
N TRP A 42 -5.41 7.84 -8.96
CA TRP A 42 -6.82 7.73 -9.30
C TRP A 42 -7.36 9.11 -9.61
N TYR A 43 -8.11 9.27 -10.69
CA TYR A 43 -8.76 10.53 -11.05
C TYR A 43 -10.26 10.40 -10.82
N GLY A 44 -10.77 11.20 -9.90
CA GLY A 44 -12.16 11.20 -9.47
C GLY A 44 -12.92 12.41 -10.03
N GLN A 45 -14.15 12.57 -9.56
CA GLN A 45 -15.00 13.69 -9.97
C GLN A 45 -14.43 15.03 -9.51
N HIS A 46 -13.86 15.09 -8.30
CA HIS A 46 -13.42 16.34 -7.69
C HIS A 46 -11.92 16.61 -7.86
N GLY A 47 -11.12 15.57 -8.08
CA GLY A 47 -9.68 15.70 -8.30
C GLY A 47 -8.91 14.38 -8.21
N PRO A 48 -7.58 14.43 -8.29
CA PRO A 48 -6.73 13.26 -8.19
C PRO A 48 -6.48 12.78 -6.75
N LEU A 49 -6.27 11.48 -6.62
CA LEU A 49 -5.86 10.77 -5.41
C LEU A 49 -4.68 9.84 -5.74
N ALA A 50 -3.51 10.13 -5.19
CA ALA A 50 -2.38 9.21 -5.18
C ALA A 50 -2.47 8.27 -3.97
N LEU A 51 -2.30 6.97 -4.20
CA LEU A 51 -2.33 5.92 -3.17
C LEU A 51 -1.10 5.02 -3.25
N MET A 52 -0.63 4.58 -2.09
CA MET A 52 0.47 3.63 -1.96
C MET A 52 0.24 2.71 -0.77
N ARG A 53 -0.01 1.42 -1.03
CA ARG A 53 -0.31 0.43 0.02
C ARG A 53 0.95 -0.29 0.49
N ALA A 54 1.20 -0.35 1.78
CA ALA A 54 2.29 -1.16 2.35
C ALA A 54 1.82 -1.90 3.62
N GLY A 55 1.59 -3.21 3.50
CA GLY A 55 1.07 -4.02 4.61
C GLY A 55 -0.32 -3.53 5.05
N ASP A 56 -0.43 -3.15 6.32
CA ASP A 56 -1.65 -2.62 6.96
C ASP A 56 -1.75 -1.09 6.89
N THR A 57 -0.98 -0.45 6.02
CA THR A 57 -1.01 0.99 5.80
C THR A 57 -1.33 1.35 4.36
N LEU A 58 -2.08 2.46 4.20
CA LEU A 58 -2.40 3.08 2.93
C LEU A 58 -2.00 4.55 3.00
N SER A 59 -0.86 4.88 2.41
CA SER A 59 -0.41 6.27 2.27
C SER A 59 -1.18 6.95 1.14
N PHE A 60 -1.57 8.21 1.33
CA PHE A 60 -2.32 8.96 0.35
C PHE A 60 -1.81 10.39 0.18
N SER A 61 -2.05 10.95 -1.01
CA SER A 61 -2.00 12.38 -1.31
C SER A 61 -3.24 12.70 -2.14
N TYR A 62 -4.00 13.74 -1.78
CA TYR A 62 -5.28 14.08 -2.37
C TYR A 62 -5.37 15.57 -2.61
N SER A 63 -5.82 15.97 -3.79
CA SER A 63 -6.17 17.35 -4.11
C SER A 63 -7.47 17.36 -4.87
N ALA A 64 -8.39 18.24 -4.49
CA ALA A 64 -9.70 18.33 -5.14
C ALA A 64 -10.34 19.68 -4.98
N VAL A 65 -11.28 19.99 -5.87
CA VAL A 65 -12.15 21.16 -5.78
C VAL A 65 -13.61 20.71 -5.84
N PHE A 66 -14.43 21.18 -4.92
CA PHE A 66 -15.85 20.78 -4.84
C PHE A 66 -16.78 21.94 -4.49
N GLY A 67 -18.06 21.74 -4.79
CA GLY A 67 -19.12 22.71 -4.49
C GLY A 67 -19.13 23.96 -5.38
N ALA A 68 -20.21 24.73 -5.31
CA ALA A 68 -20.41 25.92 -6.14
C ALA A 68 -19.44 27.08 -5.81
N THR A 69 -18.85 27.05 -4.62
CA THR A 69 -17.92 28.06 -4.08
C THR A 69 -16.45 27.63 -4.17
N ALA A 70 -16.15 26.56 -4.91
CA ALA A 70 -14.79 26.05 -5.11
C ALA A 70 -14.04 25.78 -3.79
N HIS A 71 -14.65 24.99 -2.90
CA HIS A 71 -13.97 24.48 -1.72
C HIS A 71 -12.80 23.59 -2.15
N ILE A 72 -11.66 23.76 -1.49
CA ILE A 72 -10.42 23.03 -1.82
C ILE A 72 -10.18 21.95 -0.78
N CYS A 73 -9.86 20.76 -1.27
CA CYS A 73 -9.23 19.70 -0.51
C CYS A 73 -7.74 19.67 -0.85
N ASP A 74 -6.86 19.65 0.16
CA ASP A 74 -5.43 19.41 -0.03
C ASP A 74 -4.88 18.64 1.16
N GLY A 75 -4.55 17.36 0.96
CA GLY A 75 -4.25 16.44 2.05
C GLY A 75 -3.19 15.39 1.71
N ILE A 76 -2.42 15.00 2.72
CA ILE A 76 -1.44 13.93 2.66
C ILE A 76 -1.40 13.22 4.02
N GLY A 77 -1.34 11.88 4.02
CA GLY A 77 -1.34 11.13 5.27
C GLY A 77 -1.25 9.63 5.09
N VAL A 78 -1.48 8.91 6.20
CA VAL A 78 -1.46 7.45 6.26
C VAL A 78 -2.73 6.95 6.91
N ALA A 79 -3.48 6.11 6.21
CA ALA A 79 -4.63 5.40 6.74
C ALA A 79 -4.22 3.99 7.21
N GLY A 80 -4.76 3.54 8.35
CA GLY A 80 -4.56 2.19 8.89
C GLY A 80 -5.66 1.23 8.46
N PHE A 81 -5.32 -0.03 8.20
CA PHE A 81 -6.32 -1.05 7.87
C PHE A 81 -7.23 -1.35 9.06
N VAL A 82 -8.56 -1.33 8.84
CA VAL A 82 -9.56 -1.61 9.89
C VAL A 82 -10.48 -2.79 9.56
N GLY A 83 -10.13 -3.57 8.53
CA GLY A 83 -10.89 -4.77 8.14
C GLY A 83 -11.76 -4.56 6.90
N ASN A 84 -12.05 -5.66 6.19
CA ASN A 84 -13.05 -5.68 5.14
C ASN A 84 -12.80 -4.63 4.02
N GLY A 85 -11.54 -4.44 3.63
CA GLY A 85 -11.10 -3.48 2.60
C GLY A 85 -11.25 -2.01 2.97
N LYS A 86 -11.42 -1.70 4.26
CA LYS A 86 -11.51 -0.34 4.79
C LYS A 86 -10.21 0.10 5.44
N TRP A 87 -9.89 1.37 5.25
CA TRP A 87 -8.71 2.02 5.81
C TRP A 87 -9.14 3.35 6.41
N GLU A 88 -8.63 3.70 7.58
CA GLU A 88 -9.04 4.91 8.29
C GLU A 88 -7.84 5.83 8.52
N TYR A 89 -7.97 7.06 8.05
CA TYR A 89 -7.13 8.18 8.45
C TYR A 89 -7.86 8.94 9.56
N VAL A 90 -7.19 9.13 10.69
CA VAL A 90 -7.75 9.76 11.89
C VAL A 90 -6.86 10.93 12.29
N ASP A 91 -7.46 12.08 12.55
CA ASP A 91 -6.81 13.21 13.19
C ASP A 91 -7.71 13.87 14.23
N GLU A 92 -7.32 15.05 14.71
CA GLU A 92 -8.05 15.78 15.76
C GLU A 92 -9.44 16.25 15.34
N GLN A 93 -9.72 16.37 14.03
CA GLN A 93 -10.96 16.92 13.50
C GLN A 93 -11.95 15.83 13.07
N GLY A 94 -11.47 14.63 12.72
CA GLY A 94 -12.34 13.55 12.32
C GLY A 94 -11.65 12.32 11.77
N THR A 95 -12.44 11.51 11.07
CA THR A 95 -12.02 10.26 10.46
C THR A 95 -12.49 10.21 9.01
N VAL A 96 -11.55 9.89 8.12
CA VAL A 96 -11.82 9.60 6.71
C VAL A 96 -11.59 8.12 6.46
N THR A 97 -12.62 7.45 5.94
CA THR A 97 -12.55 6.05 5.56
C THR A 97 -12.35 5.93 4.05
N PHE A 98 -11.29 5.22 3.68
CA PHE A 98 -11.04 4.73 2.32
C PHE A 98 -11.59 3.31 2.20
N THR A 99 -12.20 2.96 1.07
CA THR A 99 -12.60 1.57 0.76
C THR A 99 -12.04 1.14 -0.58
N THR A 100 -11.39 -0.03 -0.64
CA THR A 100 -10.70 -0.57 -1.83
C THR A 100 -11.34 -1.89 -2.27
N LYS A 101 -12.63 -1.84 -2.60
CA LYS A 101 -13.46 -3.01 -2.93
C LYS A 101 -14.26 -2.79 -4.21
N ASP A 102 -14.77 -3.89 -4.77
CA ASP A 102 -15.69 -3.86 -5.91
C ASP A 102 -15.12 -3.09 -7.12
N GLY A 103 -13.79 -3.14 -7.31
CA GLY A 103 -13.09 -2.48 -8.41
C GLY A 103 -13.05 -0.95 -8.34
N LYS A 104 -13.40 -0.35 -7.19
CA LYS A 104 -13.40 1.10 -6.97
C LYS A 104 -12.67 1.48 -5.68
N VAL A 105 -12.18 2.71 -5.65
CA VAL A 105 -11.76 3.38 -4.43
C VAL A 105 -12.84 4.36 -4.03
N THR A 106 -13.25 4.38 -2.77
CA THR A 106 -14.13 5.44 -2.25
C THR A 106 -13.49 6.13 -1.05
N MET A 107 -13.71 7.42 -0.91
CA MET A 107 -13.33 8.19 0.28
C MET A 107 -14.56 8.89 0.84
N GLN A 108 -14.74 8.81 2.16
CA GLN A 108 -15.85 9.46 2.85
C GLN A 108 -15.48 9.77 4.29
N THR A 109 -16.04 10.85 4.83
CA THR A 109 -15.96 11.14 6.26
C THR A 109 -16.85 10.16 7.02
N SER A 110 -16.28 9.42 7.98
CA SER A 110 -17.02 8.48 8.83
C SER A 110 -17.28 9.04 10.23
N ALA A 111 -16.51 10.04 10.66
CA ALA A 111 -16.74 10.80 11.89
C ALA A 111 -16.15 12.21 11.75
N GLY A 112 -16.78 13.21 12.38
CA GLY A 112 -16.26 14.58 12.41
C GLY A 112 -16.20 15.25 11.03
N ILE A 113 -15.10 15.94 10.75
CA ILE A 113 -14.80 16.55 9.45
C ILE A 113 -13.46 16.04 8.91
N ALA A 114 -13.33 15.97 7.59
CA ALA A 114 -12.04 15.74 6.95
C ALA A 114 -11.21 17.03 7.06
N SER A 115 -10.20 17.07 7.92
CA SER A 115 -9.39 18.27 8.19
C SER A 115 -8.83 18.92 6.93
N PHE A 116 -8.45 18.11 5.94
CA PHE A 116 -7.87 18.53 4.67
C PHE A 116 -8.89 18.98 3.63
N CYS A 117 -10.20 18.86 3.90
CA CYS A 117 -11.29 19.30 3.00
C CYS A 117 -12.28 20.27 3.66
N GLY A 118 -12.30 20.33 4.98
CA GLY A 118 -13.29 21.09 5.75
C GLY A 118 -14.68 20.46 5.76
N ALA A 119 -15.66 21.26 6.19
CA ALA A 119 -17.06 20.84 6.30
C ALA A 119 -17.72 20.66 4.93
N ASN A 120 -18.78 19.83 4.88
CA ASN A 120 -19.61 19.56 3.70
C ASN A 120 -18.91 18.90 2.51
N TRP A 121 -17.69 18.39 2.68
CA TRP A 121 -17.07 17.56 1.64
C TRP A 121 -17.91 16.30 1.41
N PRO A 122 -18.38 16.05 0.17
CA PRO A 122 -19.31 14.95 -0.10
C PRO A 122 -18.64 13.56 -0.15
N GLY A 123 -17.31 13.51 -0.02
CA GLY A 123 -16.52 12.33 -0.35
C GLY A 123 -16.18 12.27 -1.84
N ASP A 124 -15.55 11.18 -2.25
CA ASP A 124 -15.17 10.94 -3.65
C ASP A 124 -15.20 9.44 -3.99
N THR A 125 -15.36 9.15 -5.27
CA THR A 125 -15.37 7.78 -5.81
C THR A 125 -14.55 7.73 -7.08
N PHE A 126 -13.66 6.74 -7.13
CA PHE A 126 -12.72 6.54 -8.21
C PHE A 126 -12.91 5.15 -8.80
N THR A 127 -12.98 5.09 -10.13
CA THR A 127 -13.11 3.83 -10.87
C THR A 127 -11.80 3.50 -11.57
N LYS A 128 -11.63 2.23 -11.90
CA LYS A 128 -10.42 1.72 -12.54
C LYS A 128 -10.15 2.32 -13.92
N ASP A 129 -11.18 2.83 -14.60
CA ASP A 129 -11.05 3.44 -15.93
C ASP A 129 -10.23 4.73 -15.92
N SER A 130 -10.09 5.36 -14.76
CA SER A 130 -9.32 6.60 -14.56
C SER A 130 -8.20 6.37 -13.54
N TRP A 131 -7.60 5.19 -13.57
CA TRP A 131 -6.43 4.82 -12.75
C TRP A 131 -5.17 4.76 -13.60
N LYS A 132 -4.10 5.40 -13.11
CA LYS A 132 -2.74 5.29 -13.62
C LYS A 132 -1.91 4.47 -12.62
N PRO A 133 -1.25 3.39 -13.05
CA PRO A 133 -0.42 2.59 -12.16
C PRO A 133 0.78 3.38 -11.64
N ALA A 134 1.37 2.93 -10.52
CA ALA A 134 2.67 3.42 -10.09
C ALA A 134 3.76 3.08 -11.12
N PHE A 135 4.68 4.01 -11.32
CA PHE A 135 5.86 3.80 -12.17
C PHE A 135 7.04 3.28 -11.33
N ARG A 136 8.09 2.82 -11.99
CA ARG A 136 9.26 2.24 -11.32
C ARG A 136 10.44 3.19 -11.37
N CYS A 137 11.11 3.34 -10.24
CA CYS A 137 12.37 4.07 -10.14
C CYS A 137 13.46 3.20 -9.54
N GLN A 138 14.69 3.42 -9.98
CA GLN A 138 15.88 2.86 -9.37
C GLN A 138 16.49 3.88 -8.41
N VAL A 139 16.95 3.42 -7.24
CA VAL A 139 17.63 4.27 -6.27
C VAL A 139 19.05 4.56 -6.74
N THR A 140 19.40 5.85 -6.82
CA THR A 140 20.71 6.31 -7.32
C THR A 140 21.71 6.56 -6.20
N GLU A 141 21.21 6.94 -5.02
CA GLU A 141 22.00 7.24 -3.84
C GLU A 141 22.50 5.99 -3.11
N PRO A 142 23.70 5.99 -2.49
CA PRO A 142 24.20 4.87 -1.69
C PRO A 142 23.20 4.42 -0.63
N LYS A 143 22.47 5.38 -0.04
CA LYS A 143 21.45 5.15 0.97
C LYS A 143 20.43 6.29 0.96
N ALA A 144 19.18 5.97 0.67
CA ALA A 144 18.07 6.93 0.70
C ALA A 144 17.06 6.55 1.79
N HIS A 145 16.86 7.44 2.76
CA HIS A 145 15.92 7.22 3.86
C HIS A 145 14.50 7.63 3.46
N PHE A 146 13.52 6.82 3.85
CA PHE A 146 12.13 7.23 3.74
C PHE A 146 11.83 8.36 4.72
N PHE A 147 10.96 9.27 4.33
CA PHE A 147 10.37 10.28 5.18
C PHE A 147 8.91 9.91 5.50
N VAL A 148 8.38 10.50 6.58
CA VAL A 148 6.98 10.33 6.99
C VAL A 148 6.05 10.89 5.91
N VAL A 149 4.93 10.21 5.65
CA VAL A 149 3.89 10.73 4.76
C VAL A 149 2.98 11.61 5.61
N GLY A 150 3.05 12.93 5.40
CA GLY A 150 2.34 13.92 6.21
C GLY A 150 2.80 15.34 5.88
N ALA A 151 2.41 16.30 6.71
CA ALA A 151 2.77 17.71 6.53
C ALA A 151 4.30 17.94 6.47
N LEU A 152 4.72 18.91 5.66
CA LEU A 152 6.12 19.31 5.54
C LEU A 152 6.51 20.36 6.59
N PRO A 153 7.78 20.38 7.08
CA PRO A 153 8.86 19.46 6.74
C PRO A 153 8.63 18.08 7.35
N SER A 154 8.79 17.03 6.55
CA SER A 154 8.56 15.67 7.01
C SER A 154 9.74 15.16 7.84
N ALA A 155 9.46 14.36 8.87
CA ALA A 155 10.47 13.69 9.66
C ALA A 155 11.07 12.49 8.91
N GLN A 156 12.39 12.35 8.98
CA GLN A 156 13.09 11.18 8.44
C GLN A 156 12.78 9.92 9.25
N ARG A 157 12.62 8.80 8.56
CA ARG A 157 12.40 7.48 9.17
C ARG A 157 13.70 6.65 9.18
N GLN A 158 13.71 5.66 10.05
CA GLN A 158 14.81 4.69 10.11
C GLN A 158 14.85 3.77 8.89
N GLY A 159 13.71 3.54 8.23
CA GLY A 159 13.64 2.75 7.01
C GLY A 159 14.36 3.44 5.86
N PHE A 160 15.13 2.66 5.08
CA PHE A 160 15.87 3.14 3.93
C PHE A 160 15.92 2.07 2.82
N VAL A 161 16.24 2.54 1.62
CA VAL A 161 16.64 1.76 0.45
C VAL A 161 18.06 2.15 0.06
N VAL A 162 18.74 1.31 -0.72
CA VAL A 162 20.13 1.51 -1.13
C VAL A 162 20.25 1.54 -2.65
N LYS A 163 21.39 2.05 -3.14
CA LYS A 163 21.67 2.15 -4.56
C LYS A 163 21.39 0.84 -5.31
N GLY A 164 20.66 0.95 -6.41
CA GLY A 164 20.28 -0.19 -7.25
C GLY A 164 18.97 -0.87 -6.86
N ASP A 165 18.43 -0.59 -5.67
CA ASP A 165 17.08 -1.03 -5.30
C ASP A 165 16.04 -0.44 -6.25
N TRP A 166 14.97 -1.20 -6.50
CA TRP A 166 13.82 -0.74 -7.25
C TRP A 166 12.68 -0.37 -6.29
N VAL A 167 12.06 0.77 -6.53
CA VAL A 167 10.85 1.22 -5.84
C VAL A 167 9.73 1.46 -6.85
N GLU A 168 8.49 1.28 -6.39
CA GLU A 168 7.32 1.83 -7.07
C GLU A 168 7.11 3.26 -6.57
N ALA A 169 6.70 4.16 -7.46
CA ALA A 169 6.54 5.57 -7.18
C ALA A 169 5.27 6.12 -7.81
N VAL A 170 4.69 7.11 -7.14
CA VAL A 170 3.66 8.00 -7.67
C VAL A 170 4.02 9.43 -7.31
N GLY A 171 3.72 10.36 -8.22
CA GLY A 171 3.74 11.79 -7.89
C GLY A 171 2.73 12.08 -6.79
N LEU A 172 3.11 12.94 -5.84
CA LEU A 172 2.11 13.52 -4.94
C LEU A 172 1.26 14.51 -5.75
N VAL A 173 -0.01 14.61 -5.38
CA VAL A 173 -0.99 15.44 -6.11
C VAL A 173 -1.43 16.66 -5.30
N ASN A 174 -1.02 16.75 -4.03
CA ASN A 174 -1.22 17.90 -3.16
C ASN A 174 -0.17 19.02 -3.43
N GLU A 175 -0.44 20.25 -2.99
CA GLU A 175 0.32 21.46 -3.40
C GLU A 175 1.81 21.50 -3.00
N SER A 176 2.30 20.55 -2.19
CA SER A 176 3.63 20.61 -1.55
C SER A 176 4.61 19.51 -1.99
N SER A 177 4.85 19.35 -3.30
CA SER A 177 5.24 18.01 -3.78
C SER A 177 6.36 17.82 -4.80
N ALA A 178 6.82 18.85 -5.53
CA ALA A 178 7.68 18.57 -6.69
C ALA A 178 9.00 17.81 -6.35
N ALA A 179 9.56 18.06 -5.16
CA ALA A 179 10.78 17.42 -4.68
C ALA A 179 10.58 15.99 -4.15
N TRP A 180 9.34 15.55 -3.92
CA TRP A 180 9.05 14.30 -3.22
C TRP A 180 8.18 13.36 -4.07
N LEU A 181 8.49 12.08 -4.00
CA LEU A 181 7.65 11.01 -4.52
C LEU A 181 7.10 10.19 -3.36
N LEU A 182 5.82 9.82 -3.44
CA LEU A 182 5.29 8.76 -2.60
C LEU A 182 5.75 7.44 -3.19
N THR A 183 6.52 6.68 -2.41
CA THR A 183 7.23 5.50 -2.90
C THR A 183 6.97 4.28 -2.03
N ARG A 184 7.09 3.10 -2.63
CA ARG A 184 7.02 1.80 -1.97
C ARG A 184 8.18 0.93 -2.41
N PHE A 185 8.85 0.34 -1.41
CA PHE A 185 9.79 -0.75 -1.62
C PHE A 185 9.12 -2.07 -1.26
N VAL A 186 9.12 -3.01 -2.20
CA VAL A 186 8.61 -4.38 -2.01
C VAL A 186 9.80 -5.34 -1.95
N GLY A 187 10.25 -5.64 -0.74
CA GLY A 187 11.32 -6.61 -0.51
C GLY A 187 10.79 -8.04 -0.35
N LYS A 188 11.71 -9.03 -0.27
CA LYS A 188 11.34 -10.45 -0.12
C LYS A 188 10.53 -10.76 1.14
N THR A 189 10.77 -10.01 2.22
CA THR A 189 10.18 -10.27 3.54
C THR A 189 9.47 -9.05 4.14
N ARG A 190 9.61 -7.88 3.52
CA ARG A 190 9.04 -6.63 4.04
C ARG A 190 8.63 -5.71 2.90
N THR A 191 7.51 -5.03 3.09
CA THR A 191 7.07 -3.92 2.24
C THR A 191 7.03 -2.65 3.09
N THR A 192 7.56 -1.55 2.57
CA THR A 192 7.51 -0.24 3.24
C THR A 192 7.14 0.82 2.22
N ALA A 193 6.33 1.79 2.64
CA ALA A 193 6.01 2.98 1.84
C ALA A 193 6.31 4.23 2.64
N GLY A 194 6.70 5.31 1.95
CA GLY A 194 7.06 6.59 2.54
C GLY A 194 7.37 7.63 1.45
N LEU A 195 7.85 8.80 1.85
CA LEU A 195 8.35 9.78 0.90
C LEU A 195 9.83 9.53 0.62
N LEU A 196 10.25 9.64 -0.64
CA LEU A 196 11.65 9.72 -1.04
C LEU A 196 11.85 10.98 -1.87
N GLU A 197 13.02 11.59 -1.75
CA GLU A 197 13.40 12.72 -2.60
C GLU A 197 13.49 12.25 -4.05
N ARG A 198 12.95 13.05 -4.97
CA ARG A 198 12.95 12.76 -6.40
C ARG A 198 14.37 12.62 -6.95
N ASP A 199 15.30 13.45 -6.48
CA ASP A 199 16.69 13.46 -6.93
C ASP A 199 17.49 12.22 -6.48
N ALA A 200 16.98 11.47 -5.49
CA ALA A 200 17.57 10.20 -5.07
C ALA A 200 17.14 9.01 -5.96
N LEU A 201 16.38 9.28 -7.03
CA LEU A 201 15.71 8.28 -7.85
C LEU A 201 15.91 8.56 -9.35
N GLU A 202 16.10 7.50 -10.12
CA GLU A 202 16.04 7.51 -11.59
C GLU A 202 14.78 6.76 -12.01
N CYS A 203 13.81 7.48 -12.57
CA CYS A 203 12.49 6.94 -12.90
C CYS A 203 12.33 6.76 -14.42
N HIS A 204 11.78 5.61 -14.82
CA HIS A 204 11.45 5.34 -16.22
C HIS A 204 9.95 5.61 -16.44
N GLU A 205 9.64 6.67 -17.20
CA GLU A 205 8.30 7.12 -17.62
C GLU A 205 7.34 7.50 -16.47
N GLU A 206 7.12 8.81 -16.25
CA GLU A 206 6.21 9.37 -15.23
C GLU A 206 4.72 9.37 -15.63
#